data_AF-A0A7S2RXK9-F1
#
_entry.id   AF-A0A7S2RXK9-F1
#
_cell.length_a   1.000
_cell.length_b   1.000
_cell.length_c   1.000
_cell.angle_alpha   90.00
_cell.angle_beta   90.00
_cell.angle_gamma   90.00
#
_symmetry.space_group_name_H-M   'P 1'
#
loop_
_entity.id
_entity.type
_entity.pdbx_description
1 polymer ?
#
loop_
_entity_poly.entity_id
_entity_poly.type
_entity_poly.pdbx_seq_one_letter_code
_entity_poly.pdbx_strand_id
1 'polypeptide(L)'
;ANCAGARLIGALKELRGKSKPELDEAIGDFRKEVEEAGPSISYLTRSELRSSTETMQKELAAWKKAELNKSLSQGIKALEETLLQLKEDAASFAVIDAGLGTDSQAVKKALEAMKKHAPDTAILAFSEDPAVSGGKVLCFANVPQQAIDQGLKANAWVTAALAPIGGKGG
;
A
#
# COMPACT_ATOMS: atom_id res chain seq x y z
N ALA A 1 44.50 -14.91 -1.54
CA ALA A 1 43.36 -14.10 -2.02
C ALA A 1 41.98 -14.77 -1.84
N ASN A 2 41.80 -15.76 -0.94
CA ASN A 2 40.53 -16.50 -0.80
C ASN A 2 39.61 -16.05 0.35
N CYS A 3 40.00 -15.06 1.16
CA CYS A 3 39.26 -14.70 2.38
C CYS A 3 37.99 -13.87 2.10
N ALA A 4 38.01 -13.00 1.09
CA ALA A 4 36.89 -12.11 0.79
C ALA A 4 35.66 -12.86 0.27
N GLY A 5 35.84 -13.82 -0.65
CA GLY A 5 34.75 -14.63 -1.19
C GLY A 5 34.09 -15.52 -0.14
N ALA A 6 34.89 -16.21 0.69
CA ALA A 6 34.37 -17.05 1.77
C ALA A 6 33.57 -16.24 2.80
N ARG A 7 34.04 -15.03 3.13
CA ARG A 7 33.32 -14.11 4.02
C ARG A 7 31.97 -13.68 3.45
N LEU A 8 31.91 -13.30 2.17
CA LEU A 8 30.66 -12.89 1.52
C LEU A 8 29.66 -14.04 1.38
N ILE A 9 30.13 -15.27 1.16
CA ILE A 9 29.27 -16.46 1.18
C ILE A 9 28.70 -16.70 2.58
N GLY A 10 29.51 -16.47 3.63
CA GLY A 10 29.05 -16.50 5.02
C GLY A 10 27.96 -15.45 5.28
N ALA A 11 28.23 -14.19 4.92
CA ALA A 11 27.27 -13.10 5.07
C ALA A 11 25.96 -13.35 4.29
N LEU A 12 26.03 -13.94 3.09
CA LEU A 12 24.84 -14.33 2.32
C LEU A 12 23.97 -15.35 3.09
N LYS A 13 24.58 -16.30 3.79
CA LYS A 13 23.84 -17.27 4.61
C LYS A 13 23.18 -16.61 5.81
N GLU A 14 23.86 -15.67 6.45
CA GLU A 14 23.29 -14.90 7.56
C GLU A 14 22.12 -14.03 7.10
N LEU A 15 22.22 -13.39 5.93
CA LEU A 15 21.12 -12.62 5.34
C LEU A 15 19.87 -13.48 5.11
N ARG A 16 20.03 -14.73 4.63
CA ARG A 16 18.90 -15.65 4.46
C ARG A 16 18.17 -15.99 5.77
N GLY A 17 18.85 -15.87 6.90
CA GLY A 17 18.28 -16.12 8.23
C GLY A 17 17.56 -14.92 8.85
N LYS A 18 17.70 -13.71 8.27
CA LYS A 18 17.07 -12.50 8.79
C LYS A 18 15.56 -12.47 8.51
N SER A 19 14.83 -11.72 9.34
CA SER A 19 13.42 -11.43 9.08
C SER A 19 13.28 -10.60 7.79
N LYS A 20 12.10 -10.64 7.14
CA LYS A 20 11.84 -9.91 5.89
C LYS A 20 12.10 -8.39 6.01
N PRO A 21 11.72 -7.69 7.10
CA PRO A 21 12.06 -6.27 7.29
C PRO A 21 13.57 -6.02 7.40
N GLU A 22 14.28 -6.82 8.19
CA GLU A 22 15.74 -6.67 8.38
C GLU A 22 16.52 -7.04 7.11
N LEU A 23 16.02 -8.00 6.33
CA LEU A 23 16.59 -8.38 5.06
C LEU A 23 16.47 -7.24 4.02
N ASP A 24 15.40 -6.46 4.04
CA ASP A 24 15.18 -5.36 3.10
C ASP A 24 16.21 -4.24 3.25
N GLU A 25 16.59 -3.91 4.48
CA GLU A 25 17.67 -2.97 4.78
C GLU A 25 19.03 -3.57 4.41
N ALA A 26 19.31 -4.78 4.91
CA ALA A 26 20.63 -5.40 4.81
C ALA A 26 21.01 -5.84 3.38
N ILE A 27 20.04 -6.15 2.52
CA ILE A 27 20.32 -6.62 1.16
C ILE A 27 20.87 -5.52 0.24
N GLY A 28 20.48 -4.26 0.48
CA GLY A 28 20.98 -3.12 -0.27
C GLY A 28 22.47 -2.90 -0.02
N ASP A 29 22.89 -2.99 1.24
CA ASP A 29 24.27 -2.83 1.64
C ASP A 29 25.13 -4.03 1.24
N PHE A 30 24.60 -5.25 1.38
CA PHE A 30 25.30 -6.44 0.88
C PHE A 30 25.56 -6.39 -0.63
N ARG A 31 24.61 -5.86 -1.42
CA ARG A 31 24.83 -5.68 -2.85
C ARG A 31 26.01 -4.74 -3.13
N LYS A 32 26.13 -3.63 -2.40
CA LYS A 32 27.27 -2.70 -2.55
C LYS A 32 28.58 -3.41 -2.18
N GLU A 33 28.58 -4.15 -1.09
CA GLU A 33 29.75 -4.89 -0.60
C GLU A 33 30.24 -5.95 -1.60
N VAL A 34 29.33 -6.65 -2.29
CA VAL A 34 29.67 -7.59 -3.36
C VAL A 34 30.31 -6.89 -4.56
N GLU A 35 29.89 -5.67 -4.89
CA GLU A 35 30.47 -4.88 -5.98
C GLU A 35 31.87 -4.35 -5.63
N GLU A 36 32.03 -3.83 -4.41
CA GLU A 36 33.31 -3.31 -3.90
C GLU A 36 34.37 -4.42 -3.76
N ALA A 37 33.97 -5.60 -3.32
CA ALA A 37 34.85 -6.78 -3.25
C ALA A 37 35.17 -7.37 -4.63
N GLY A 38 34.51 -6.90 -5.69
CA GLY A 38 34.60 -7.41 -7.06
C GLY A 38 36.02 -7.62 -7.60
N PRO A 39 36.99 -6.72 -7.38
CA PRO A 39 38.38 -6.92 -7.81
C PRO A 39 39.14 -8.02 -7.04
N SER A 40 38.64 -8.42 -5.86
CA SER A 40 39.29 -9.35 -4.95
C SER A 40 38.64 -10.75 -4.91
N ILE A 41 37.62 -10.99 -5.74
CA ILE A 41 36.89 -12.26 -5.78
C ILE A 41 36.80 -12.80 -7.21
N SER A 42 36.61 -14.12 -7.34
CA SER A 42 36.47 -14.74 -8.65
C SER A 42 35.20 -14.26 -9.36
N TYR A 43 35.26 -14.21 -10.69
CA TYR A 43 34.11 -13.84 -11.52
C TYR A 43 32.89 -14.75 -11.28
N LEU A 44 33.12 -16.06 -11.16
CA LEU A 44 32.07 -17.04 -10.91
C LEU A 44 31.37 -16.77 -9.57
N THR A 45 32.16 -16.62 -8.49
CA THR A 45 31.62 -16.32 -7.16
C THR A 45 30.83 -15.00 -7.16
N ARG A 46 31.34 -13.96 -7.81
CA ARG A 46 30.62 -12.68 -7.93
C ARG A 46 29.29 -12.83 -8.66
N SER A 47 29.26 -13.62 -9.73
CA SER A 47 28.04 -13.91 -10.49
C SER A 47 26.98 -14.62 -9.64
N GLU A 48 27.39 -15.63 -8.88
CA GLU A 48 26.50 -16.39 -7.97
C GLU A 48 25.93 -15.53 -6.84
N LEU A 49 26.77 -14.68 -6.23
CA LEU A 49 26.36 -13.75 -5.18
C LEU A 49 25.34 -12.73 -5.72
N ARG A 50 25.55 -12.20 -6.92
CA ARG A 50 24.59 -11.30 -7.59
C ARG A 50 23.27 -11.98 -7.87
N SER A 51 23.29 -13.17 -8.46
CA SER A 51 22.07 -13.93 -8.77
C SER A 51 21.26 -14.26 -7.51
N SER A 52 21.95 -14.63 -6.43
CA SER A 52 21.31 -14.89 -5.13
C SER A 52 20.70 -13.62 -4.54
N THR A 53 21.42 -12.49 -4.60
CA THR A 53 20.94 -11.19 -4.10
C THR A 53 19.73 -10.72 -4.91
N GLU A 54 19.75 -10.86 -6.24
CA GLU A 54 18.63 -10.50 -7.10
C GLU A 54 17.39 -11.34 -6.80
N THR A 55 17.57 -12.65 -6.56
CA THR A 55 16.47 -13.54 -6.17
C THR A 55 15.82 -13.09 -4.87
N MET A 56 16.63 -12.79 -3.84
CA MET A 56 16.13 -12.30 -2.56
C MET A 56 15.45 -10.94 -2.68
N GLN A 57 15.96 -10.03 -3.53
CA GLN A 57 15.30 -8.75 -3.81
C GLN A 57 13.92 -8.96 -4.46
N LYS A 58 13.79 -9.92 -5.38
CA LYS A 58 12.50 -10.28 -5.99
C LYS A 58 11.53 -10.84 -4.95
N GLU A 59 12.01 -11.71 -4.05
CA GLU A 59 11.19 -12.25 -2.96
C GLU A 59 10.72 -11.17 -1.98
N LEU A 60 11.59 -10.21 -1.64
CA LEU A 60 11.23 -9.07 -0.81
C LEU A 60 10.19 -8.17 -1.48
N ALA A 61 10.36 -7.88 -2.77
CA ALA A 61 9.39 -7.10 -3.53
C ALA A 61 8.02 -7.81 -3.59
N ALA A 62 8.01 -9.14 -3.78
CA ALA A 62 6.80 -9.94 -3.75
C ALA A 62 6.15 -9.96 -2.35
N TRP A 63 6.95 -10.08 -1.29
CA TRP A 63 6.46 -10.05 0.10
C TRP A 63 5.86 -8.68 0.45
N LYS A 64 6.53 -7.57 0.13
CA LYS A 64 6.00 -6.22 0.35
C LYS A 64 4.66 -6.00 -0.37
N LYS A 65 4.58 -6.46 -1.63
CA LYS A 65 3.33 -6.38 -2.39
C LYS A 65 2.23 -7.24 -1.76
N ALA A 66 2.56 -8.42 -1.25
CA ALA A 66 1.61 -9.28 -0.56
C ALA A 66 1.12 -8.67 0.76
N GLU A 67 2.02 -8.05 1.54
CA GLU A 67 1.65 -7.39 2.80
C GLU A 67 0.75 -6.18 2.55
N LEU A 68 1.09 -5.34 1.57
CA LEU A 68 0.21 -4.23 1.14
C LEU A 68 -1.18 -4.75 0.74
N ASN A 69 -1.24 -5.80 -0.08
CA ASN A 69 -2.52 -6.40 -0.48
C ASN A 69 -3.31 -6.95 0.71
N LYS A 70 -2.63 -7.50 1.71
CA LYS A 70 -3.26 -8.01 2.93
C LYS A 70 -3.86 -6.87 3.74
N SER A 71 -3.10 -5.80 4.00
CA SER A 71 -3.59 -4.60 4.68
C SER A 71 -4.78 -3.99 3.94
N LEU A 72 -4.71 -3.87 2.61
CA LEU A 72 -5.83 -3.40 1.78
C LEU A 72 -7.06 -4.31 1.89
N SER A 73 -6.88 -5.63 1.86
CA SER A 73 -8.00 -6.57 2.00
C SER A 73 -8.66 -6.50 3.37
N GLN A 74 -7.90 -6.21 4.43
CA GLN A 74 -8.43 -6.00 5.78
C GLN A 74 -9.19 -4.68 5.88
N GLY A 75 -8.63 -3.59 5.33
CA GLY A 75 -9.31 -2.29 5.30
C GLY A 75 -10.63 -2.35 4.52
N ILE A 76 -10.67 -3.05 3.37
CA ILE A 76 -11.91 -3.23 2.60
C ILE A 76 -12.96 -4.01 3.41
N LYS A 77 -12.57 -5.05 4.17
CA LYS A 77 -13.51 -5.78 5.02
C LYS A 77 -14.09 -4.92 6.14
N ALA A 78 -13.26 -4.12 6.82
CA ALA A 78 -13.71 -3.20 7.85
C ALA A 78 -14.66 -2.13 7.28
N LEU A 79 -14.37 -1.65 6.06
CA LEU A 79 -15.26 -0.78 5.32
C LEU A 79 -16.60 -1.46 5.02
N GLU A 80 -16.60 -2.70 4.51
CA GLU A 80 -17.83 -3.46 4.23
C GLU A 80 -18.68 -3.66 5.49
N GLU A 81 -18.07 -3.95 6.64
CA GLU A 81 -18.77 -4.06 7.94
C GLU A 81 -19.46 -2.74 8.32
N THR A 82 -18.75 -1.62 8.17
CA THR A 82 -19.30 -0.27 8.42
C THR A 82 -20.45 0.04 7.47
N LEU A 83 -20.32 -0.31 6.18
CA LEU A 83 -21.37 -0.08 5.18
C LEU A 83 -22.62 -0.91 5.46
N LEU A 84 -22.48 -2.13 5.95
CA LEU A 84 -23.61 -2.97 6.35
C LEU A 84 -24.34 -2.37 7.56
N GLN A 85 -23.61 -1.84 8.54
CA GLN A 85 -24.22 -1.13 9.68
C GLN A 85 -25.00 0.11 9.23
N LEU A 86 -24.41 0.94 8.36
CA LEU A 86 -25.10 2.13 7.82
C LEU A 86 -26.39 1.78 7.08
N LYS A 87 -26.42 0.63 6.41
CA LYS A 87 -27.61 0.11 5.76
C LYS A 87 -28.68 -0.31 6.76
N GLU A 88 -28.30 -1.00 7.83
CA GLU A 88 -29.22 -1.41 8.90
C GLU A 88 -29.80 -0.19 9.64
N ASP A 89 -28.99 0.83 9.87
CA ASP A 89 -29.39 2.10 10.49
C ASP A 89 -30.24 3.00 9.58
N ALA A 90 -30.44 2.61 8.32
CA ALA A 90 -31.13 3.39 7.28
C ALA A 90 -30.60 4.83 7.16
N ALA A 91 -29.29 5.01 7.32
CA ALA A 91 -28.66 6.32 7.26
C ALA A 91 -28.76 6.90 5.83
N SER A 92 -29.22 8.14 5.71
CA SER A 92 -29.31 8.83 4.40
C SER A 92 -27.94 9.35 3.91
N PHE A 93 -27.02 9.63 4.84
CA PHE A 93 -25.65 10.00 4.53
C PHE A 93 -24.67 9.53 5.60
N ALA A 94 -23.40 9.38 5.22
CA ALA A 94 -22.31 9.04 6.14
C ALA A 94 -20.98 9.65 5.71
N VAL A 95 -20.15 9.98 6.70
CA VAL A 95 -18.74 10.35 6.50
C VAL A 95 -17.89 9.34 7.25
N ILE A 96 -16.97 8.68 6.54
CA ILE A 96 -16.19 7.56 7.09
C ILE A 96 -14.69 7.73 6.82
N ASP A 97 -13.88 7.14 7.69
CA ASP A 97 -12.48 6.86 7.42
C ASP A 97 -12.37 5.44 6.85
N ALA A 98 -11.86 5.33 5.63
CA ALA A 98 -11.70 4.05 4.95
C ALA A 98 -10.37 3.37 5.29
N GLY A 99 -9.34 4.11 5.73
CA GLY A 99 -8.03 3.54 6.09
C GLY A 99 -7.36 2.72 4.97
N LEU A 100 -7.58 3.07 3.69
CA LEU A 100 -7.11 2.31 2.52
C LEU A 100 -5.81 2.89 1.92
N GLY A 101 -5.23 3.89 2.56
CA GLY A 101 -4.15 4.70 2.03
C GLY A 101 -4.50 5.42 0.72
N THR A 102 -3.49 5.70 -0.10
CA THR A 102 -3.64 6.49 -1.33
C THR A 102 -3.62 5.65 -2.61
N ASP A 103 -3.87 4.34 -2.52
CA ASP A 103 -3.84 3.45 -3.68
C ASP A 103 -5.12 3.52 -4.52
N SER A 104 -4.95 3.78 -5.83
CA SER A 104 -6.08 3.94 -6.75
C SER A 104 -6.92 2.67 -6.95
N GLN A 105 -6.35 1.47 -6.81
CA GLN A 105 -7.11 0.23 -6.93
C GLN A 105 -7.95 -0.01 -5.67
N ALA A 106 -7.40 0.34 -4.50
CA ALA A 106 -8.12 0.27 -3.24
C ALA A 106 -9.35 1.19 -3.23
N VAL A 107 -9.20 2.43 -3.72
CA VAL A 107 -10.33 3.39 -3.86
C VAL A 107 -11.42 2.84 -4.78
N LYS A 108 -11.05 2.22 -5.91
CA LYS A 108 -12.03 1.62 -6.82
C LYS A 108 -12.83 0.51 -6.14
N LYS A 109 -12.15 -0.40 -5.43
CA LYS A 109 -12.81 -1.48 -4.67
C LYS A 109 -13.72 -0.93 -3.57
N ALA A 110 -13.30 0.14 -2.89
CA ALA A 110 -14.12 0.82 -1.89
C ALA A 110 -15.40 1.40 -2.49
N LEU A 111 -15.30 2.07 -3.64
CA LEU A 111 -16.46 2.61 -4.36
C LEU A 111 -17.41 1.49 -4.82
N GLU A 112 -16.88 0.35 -5.27
CA GLU A 112 -17.69 -0.82 -5.62
C GLU A 112 -18.41 -1.40 -4.38
N ALA A 113 -17.72 -1.49 -3.24
CA ALA A 113 -18.31 -1.93 -1.98
C ALA A 113 -19.43 -0.98 -1.51
N MET A 114 -19.21 0.34 -1.57
CA MET A 114 -20.23 1.34 -1.24
C MET A 114 -21.48 1.17 -2.09
N LYS A 115 -21.32 1.05 -3.41
CA LYS A 115 -22.45 0.85 -4.34
C LYS A 115 -23.20 -0.45 -4.10
N LYS A 116 -22.50 -1.51 -3.70
CA LYS A 116 -23.07 -2.83 -3.47
C LYS A 116 -23.81 -2.93 -2.13
N HIS A 117 -23.22 -2.38 -1.07
CA HIS A 117 -23.68 -2.59 0.30
C HIS A 117 -24.58 -1.44 0.79
N ALA A 118 -24.37 -0.22 0.32
CA ALA A 118 -25.13 0.97 0.70
C ALA A 118 -25.55 1.80 -0.53
N PRO A 119 -26.35 1.24 -1.46
CA PRO A 119 -26.71 1.89 -2.71
C PRO A 119 -27.54 3.17 -2.53
N ASP A 120 -28.29 3.28 -1.43
CA ASP A 120 -29.22 4.38 -1.16
C ASP A 120 -28.66 5.43 -0.18
N THR A 121 -27.41 5.27 0.25
CA THR A 121 -26.76 6.16 1.22
C THR A 121 -25.69 7.02 0.53
N ALA A 122 -25.71 8.33 0.78
CA ALA A 122 -24.66 9.23 0.31
C ALA A 122 -23.42 9.14 1.21
N ILE A 123 -22.31 8.63 0.70
CA ILE A 123 -21.11 8.34 1.50
C ILE A 123 -19.94 9.21 1.02
N LEU A 124 -19.29 9.88 1.97
CA LEU A 124 -18.00 10.54 1.78
C LEU A 124 -16.95 9.77 2.58
N ALA A 125 -15.89 9.31 1.92
CA ALA A 125 -14.81 8.58 2.57
C ALA A 125 -13.49 9.33 2.46
N PHE A 126 -12.77 9.36 3.58
CA PHE A 126 -11.39 9.80 3.64
C PHE A 126 -10.48 8.61 3.80
N SER A 127 -9.25 8.74 3.32
CA SER A 127 -8.23 7.72 3.44
C SER A 127 -6.87 8.39 3.53
N GLU A 128 -6.13 8.06 4.57
CA GLU A 128 -4.75 8.49 4.77
C GLU A 128 -3.82 7.28 4.89
N ASP A 129 -2.55 7.47 4.52
CA ASP A 129 -1.47 6.54 4.86
C ASP A 129 -0.29 7.35 5.40
N PRO A 130 -0.18 7.49 6.73
CA PRO A 130 0.89 8.26 7.35
C PRO A 130 2.30 7.77 6.99
N ALA A 131 2.46 6.46 6.69
CA ALA A 131 3.75 5.85 6.41
C ALA A 131 4.19 6.01 4.95
N VAL A 132 3.25 5.99 4.01
CA VAL A 132 3.54 5.98 2.56
C VAL A 132 3.28 7.32 1.89
N SER A 133 2.29 8.07 2.37
CA SER A 133 1.77 9.23 1.65
C SER A 133 2.41 10.56 2.06
N GLY A 134 3.17 10.58 3.17
CA GLY A 134 3.82 11.80 3.70
C GLY A 134 2.81 12.86 4.16
N GLY A 135 1.64 12.43 4.64
CA GLY A 135 0.54 13.31 5.06
C GLY A 135 -0.44 13.67 3.94
N LYS A 136 -0.43 12.94 2.81
CA LYS A 136 -1.48 13.09 1.77
C LYS A 136 -2.74 12.37 2.20
N VAL A 137 -3.85 13.10 2.16
CA VAL A 137 -5.21 12.59 2.35
C VAL A 137 -5.86 12.43 0.99
N LEU A 138 -6.53 11.31 0.80
CA LEU A 138 -7.37 11.03 -0.35
C LEU A 138 -8.83 11.05 0.08
N CYS A 139 -9.70 11.67 -0.71
CA CYS A 139 -11.13 11.78 -0.44
C CYS A 139 -11.91 11.35 -1.68
N PHE A 140 -12.97 10.56 -1.48
CA PHE A 140 -13.86 10.09 -2.54
C PHE A 140 -15.28 9.96 -2.00
N ALA A 141 -16.26 10.11 -2.90
CA ALA A 141 -17.67 10.03 -2.53
C ALA A 141 -18.43 9.09 -3.46
N ASN A 142 -19.43 8.41 -2.89
CA ASN A 142 -20.48 7.73 -3.63
C ASN A 142 -21.82 8.36 -3.26
N VAL A 143 -22.53 8.92 -4.23
CA VAL A 143 -23.81 9.60 -3.99
C VAL A 143 -24.90 8.92 -4.81
N PRO A 144 -26.00 8.48 -4.19
CA PRO A 144 -27.13 7.87 -4.89
C PRO A 144 -27.83 8.89 -5.78
N GLN A 145 -28.49 8.42 -6.84
CA GLN A 145 -29.19 9.29 -7.80
C GLN A 145 -30.23 10.19 -7.10
N GLN A 146 -30.96 9.65 -6.13
CA GLN A 146 -31.95 10.42 -5.36
C GLN A 146 -31.32 11.63 -4.64
N ALA A 147 -30.12 11.49 -4.09
CA ALA A 147 -29.44 12.61 -3.44
C ALA A 147 -28.87 13.60 -4.46
N ILE A 148 -28.43 13.12 -5.64
CA ILE A 148 -28.02 13.97 -6.76
C ILE A 148 -29.20 14.85 -7.23
N ASP A 149 -30.39 14.26 -7.35
CA ASP A 149 -31.61 14.97 -7.77
C ASP A 149 -32.03 16.03 -6.75
N GLN A 150 -31.67 15.85 -5.48
CA GLN A 150 -31.84 16.84 -4.40
C GLN A 150 -30.70 17.88 -4.35
N GLY A 151 -29.72 17.81 -5.27
CA GLY A 151 -28.65 18.79 -5.42
C GLY A 151 -27.29 18.38 -4.84
N LEU A 152 -27.18 17.20 -4.22
CA LEU A 152 -25.91 16.70 -3.68
C LEU A 152 -25.03 16.14 -4.80
N LYS A 153 -24.14 16.97 -5.36
CA LYS A 153 -23.19 16.54 -6.39
C LYS A 153 -21.90 16.02 -5.75
N ALA A 154 -21.49 14.81 -6.11
CA ALA A 154 -20.28 14.16 -5.58
C ALA A 154 -19.01 15.02 -5.73
N ASN A 155 -18.73 15.56 -6.91
CA ASN A 155 -17.56 16.40 -7.16
C ASN A 155 -17.57 17.67 -6.29
N ALA A 156 -18.71 18.36 -6.20
CA ALA A 156 -18.83 19.55 -5.37
C ALA A 156 -18.62 19.23 -3.88
N TRP A 157 -19.13 18.07 -3.44
CA TRP A 157 -18.97 17.62 -2.06
C TRP A 157 -17.52 17.29 -1.72
N VAL A 158 -16.82 16.52 -2.57
CA VAL A 158 -15.39 16.21 -2.42
C VAL A 158 -14.55 17.49 -2.46
N THR A 159 -14.84 18.41 -3.37
CA THR A 159 -14.12 19.69 -3.47
C THR A 159 -14.30 20.53 -2.20
N ALA A 160 -15.53 20.64 -1.69
CA ALA A 160 -15.79 21.34 -0.44
C ALA A 160 -15.09 20.68 0.76
N ALA A 161 -15.07 19.35 0.80
CA ALA A 161 -14.40 18.58 1.84
C ALA A 161 -12.87 18.75 1.84
N LEU A 162 -12.26 18.89 0.65
CA LEU A 162 -10.81 19.06 0.49
C LEU A 162 -10.34 20.52 0.59
N ALA A 163 -11.24 21.49 0.48
CA ALA A 163 -10.90 22.91 0.50
C ALA A 163 -10.12 23.37 1.75
N PRO A 164 -10.45 22.93 2.99
CA PRO A 164 -9.71 23.33 4.20
C PRO A 164 -8.24 22.91 4.21
N ILE A 165 -7.91 21.83 3.49
CA ILE A 165 -6.54 21.29 3.39
C ILE A 165 -5.84 21.72 2.09
N GLY A 166 -6.43 22.63 1.33
CA GLY A 166 -5.91 23.06 0.03
C GLY A 166 -5.87 21.96 -1.03
N GLY A 167 -6.65 20.89 -0.83
CA GLY A 167 -6.72 19.76 -1.75
C GLY A 167 -7.52 20.10 -3.01
N LYS A 168 -7.33 19.30 -4.06
CA LYS A 168 -8.06 19.41 -5.33
C LYS A 168 -9.02 18.23 -5.48
N GLY A 169 -10.31 18.52 -5.68
CA GLY A 169 -11.35 17.52 -5.96
C GLY A 169 -11.71 17.48 -7.45
N GLY A 170 -12.20 16.31 -7.91
CA GLY A 170 -12.60 16.04 -9.30
C GLY A 170 -13.66 14.95 -9.37
#